data_AF-A0A9P3LBK9-F1
#
_entry.id   AF-A0A9P3LBK9-F1
#
_cell.length_a   1.000
_cell.length_b   1.000
_cell.length_c   1.000
_cell.angle_alpha   90.00
_cell.angle_beta   90.00
_cell.angle_gamma   90.00
#
_symmetry.space_group_name_H-M   'P 1'
#
loop_
_entity.id
_entity.type
_entity.pdbx_description
1 polymer ?
#
loop_
_entity_poly.entity_id
_entity_poly.type
_entity_poly.pdbx_seq_one_letter_code
_entity_poly.pdbx_strand_id
1 'polypeptide(L)'
;MHSRSRSGGSQPQTKPSTYHEVRPRVWSRRKLCWRYISRWRRHKSPPADADSEGTPSPDTAHFSFRPRPASRSRSRSRSRGRGAAPASEGPIPESLQLLTWNIDALGGSTRERVATLLNYIQHHIFECADRGQPAPCCVLLQEVAKDALSAILEHAWVREHFVVAPTKPEHWPGAVPFGNVTLVARTVPVAGAWILEYGCSVMKRHALIVDVRLGTGTAADGERTVRVANVHLESLALGAPYRPWQLRDTVEALARRDIDAGIVAGDMNAVTVQDAALPAWTGLVDAWKGAEDGGENTWGYQPPSREFLPGRLDKVLYLPNGEFEVDVPERVGVGVKTSGGQWASDHFGLLTTIRMLA
;
A
#
# COMPACT_ATOMS: atom_id res chain seq x y z
N MET A 1 65.99 23.25 -15.38
CA MET A 1 64.97 24.11 -14.75
C MET A 1 63.66 23.95 -15.53
N HIS A 2 62.54 23.75 -14.80
CA HIS A 2 61.11 23.74 -15.24
C HIS A 2 60.68 22.49 -16.04
N SER A 3 59.92 21.51 -15.52
CA SER A 3 58.63 21.43 -14.79
C SER A 3 57.37 21.69 -15.64
N ARG A 4 56.54 20.63 -15.78
CA ARG A 4 55.05 20.54 -15.72
C ARG A 4 54.58 19.34 -16.56
N SER A 5 54.40 18.15 -15.98
CA SER A 5 53.17 17.63 -15.37
C SER A 5 51.92 17.69 -16.26
N ARG A 6 51.52 16.53 -16.81
CA ARG A 6 50.14 16.20 -17.19
C ARG A 6 49.82 14.79 -16.66
N SER A 7 49.25 14.73 -15.48
CA SER A 7 48.55 13.56 -14.96
C SER A 7 47.08 13.65 -15.38
N GLY A 8 46.73 13.02 -16.50
CA GLY A 8 45.35 12.76 -16.87
C GLY A 8 44.88 11.48 -16.18
N GLY A 9 44.41 11.59 -14.93
CA GLY A 9 43.70 10.52 -14.26
C GLY A 9 42.29 10.44 -14.80
N SER A 10 42.00 9.41 -15.61
CA SER A 10 40.64 9.04 -15.96
C SER A 10 39.93 8.56 -14.69
N GLN A 11 38.95 9.34 -14.22
CA GLN A 11 38.00 8.84 -13.23
C GLN A 11 37.25 7.63 -13.82
N PRO A 12 37.11 6.52 -13.08
CA PRO A 12 36.28 5.43 -13.53
C PRO A 12 34.83 5.92 -13.60
N GLN A 13 34.25 5.89 -14.80
CA GLN A 13 32.81 6.01 -15.00
C GLN A 13 32.14 4.90 -14.19
N THR A 14 31.52 5.27 -13.07
CA THR A 14 30.63 4.39 -12.33
C THR A 14 29.49 4.02 -13.27
N LYS A 15 29.41 2.73 -13.64
CA LYS A 15 28.26 2.19 -14.36
C LYS A 15 26.99 2.58 -13.58
N PRO A 16 25.92 3.04 -14.25
CA PRO A 16 24.66 3.31 -13.56
C PRO A 16 24.25 2.05 -12.79
N SER A 17 23.99 2.24 -11.49
CA SER A 17 23.57 1.20 -10.56
C SER A 17 22.53 0.31 -11.22
N THR A 18 22.88 -0.96 -11.37
CA THR A 18 22.02 -1.99 -11.94
C THR A 18 20.78 -2.12 -11.06
N TYR A 19 19.63 -1.84 -11.66
CA TYR A 19 18.31 -2.06 -11.12
C TYR A 19 18.19 -3.38 -10.32
N HIS A 20 17.66 -3.31 -9.11
CA HIS A 20 17.37 -4.47 -8.27
C HIS A 20 15.86 -4.75 -8.25
N GLU A 21 15.46 -5.76 -9.03
CA GLU A 21 14.11 -6.31 -9.07
C GLU A 21 13.86 -7.21 -7.87
N VAL A 22 12.75 -7.00 -7.17
CA VAL A 22 12.15 -8.06 -6.36
C VAL A 22 10.95 -8.58 -7.13
N ARG A 23 11.11 -9.76 -7.76
CA ARG A 23 10.00 -10.40 -8.48
C ARG A 23 8.98 -10.91 -7.48
N PRO A 24 7.75 -10.36 -7.45
CA PRO A 24 6.76 -10.83 -6.53
C PRO A 24 6.31 -12.23 -6.92
N ARG A 25 6.20 -13.12 -5.92
CA ARG A 25 5.54 -14.42 -6.11
C ARG A 25 4.04 -14.22 -6.04
N VAL A 26 3.27 -14.84 -6.93
CA VAL A 26 1.81 -14.81 -6.85
C VAL A 26 1.32 -15.95 -5.95
N TRP A 27 0.52 -15.61 -4.96
CA TRP A 27 -0.16 -16.55 -4.07
C TRP A 27 -1.67 -16.39 -4.23
N SER A 28 -2.35 -17.44 -4.68
CA SER A 28 -3.79 -17.43 -4.91
C SER A 28 -4.50 -18.21 -3.80
N ARG A 29 -5.43 -17.57 -3.11
CA ARG A 29 -6.35 -18.24 -2.17
C ARG A 29 -7.72 -18.40 -2.82
N ARG A 30 -7.97 -19.59 -3.39
CA ARG A 30 -9.32 -19.98 -3.85
C ARG A 30 -10.09 -20.70 -2.73
N LYS A 31 -10.76 -20.02 -1.79
CA LYS A 31 -11.76 -20.67 -0.89
C LYS A 31 -12.93 -19.77 -0.41
N LEU A 32 -14.12 -20.40 -0.41
CA LEU A 32 -15.38 -20.17 0.34
C LEU A 32 -16.17 -18.84 0.32
N CYS A 33 -15.74 -17.78 -0.37
CA CYS A 33 -16.51 -16.51 -0.37
C CYS A 33 -17.91 -16.63 -1.03
N TRP A 34 -18.03 -17.45 -2.08
CA TRP A 34 -19.24 -17.56 -2.89
C TRP A 34 -20.49 -18.04 -2.14
N ARG A 35 -20.35 -18.87 -1.09
CA ARG A 35 -21.50 -19.37 -0.31
C ARG A 35 -22.18 -18.28 0.52
N TYR A 36 -21.43 -17.28 0.98
CA TYR A 36 -21.97 -16.18 1.77
C TYR A 36 -22.48 -15.05 0.88
N ILE A 37 -21.75 -14.69 -0.17
CA ILE A 37 -22.20 -13.71 -1.19
C ILE A 37 -23.53 -14.16 -1.82
N SER A 38 -23.67 -15.45 -2.15
CA SER A 38 -24.92 -15.99 -2.72
C SER A 38 -26.09 -16.02 -1.73
N ARG A 39 -25.86 -16.04 -0.41
CA ARG A 39 -26.92 -15.87 0.59
C ARG A 39 -27.32 -14.41 0.73
N TRP A 40 -26.36 -13.49 0.74
CA TRP A 40 -26.62 -12.05 0.78
C TRP A 40 -27.44 -11.57 -0.43
N ARG A 41 -27.11 -12.04 -1.65
CA ARG A 41 -27.90 -11.74 -2.86
C ARG A 41 -29.34 -12.27 -2.81
N ARG A 42 -29.61 -13.36 -2.08
CA ARG A 42 -30.95 -13.95 -1.94
C ARG A 42 -31.86 -13.18 -0.97
N HIS A 43 -31.29 -12.43 -0.04
CA HIS A 43 -32.06 -11.61 0.91
C HIS A 43 -32.36 -10.18 0.42
N LYS A 44 -32.02 -9.84 -0.84
CA LYS A 44 -32.30 -8.52 -1.44
C LYS A 44 -33.41 -8.51 -2.50
N SER A 45 -34.19 -9.58 -2.63
CA SER A 45 -35.48 -9.50 -3.33
C SER A 45 -36.57 -9.19 -2.31
N PRO A 46 -37.12 -7.97 -2.26
CA PRO A 46 -38.30 -7.73 -1.43
C PRO A 46 -39.50 -8.48 -2.05
N PRO A 47 -40.42 -9.04 -1.25
CA PRO A 47 -41.76 -9.32 -1.76
C PRO A 47 -42.37 -8.00 -2.24
N ALA A 48 -43.03 -8.03 -3.38
CA ALA A 48 -44.03 -7.01 -3.67
C ALA A 48 -45.10 -7.11 -2.57
N ASP A 49 -45.48 -5.96 -2.01
CA ASP A 49 -46.56 -5.76 -1.04
C ASP A 49 -46.24 -6.09 0.42
N ALA A 50 -45.83 -5.06 1.18
CA ALA A 50 -46.18 -4.91 2.59
C ALA A 50 -45.87 -3.47 3.07
N ASP A 51 -46.89 -2.62 3.04
CA ASP A 51 -46.99 -1.50 3.98
C ASP A 51 -47.12 -2.05 5.39
N SER A 52 -46.22 -1.67 6.30
CA SER A 52 -46.50 -1.38 7.72
C SER A 52 -45.22 -1.20 8.52
N GLU A 53 -45.31 -0.26 9.45
CA GLU A 53 -44.28 0.18 10.39
C GLU A 53 -43.62 -0.97 11.16
N GLY A 54 -42.30 -0.87 11.29
CA GLY A 54 -41.50 -1.77 12.11
C GLY A 54 -40.03 -1.68 11.71
N THR A 55 -39.29 -0.77 12.33
CA THR A 55 -37.82 -0.73 12.24
C THR A 55 -37.24 -2.06 12.72
N PRO A 56 -36.54 -2.85 11.87
CA PRO A 56 -35.78 -3.98 12.35
C PRO A 56 -34.48 -3.43 12.94
N SER A 57 -34.36 -3.49 14.27
CA SER A 57 -33.08 -3.35 14.96
C SER A 57 -32.11 -4.40 14.42
N PRO A 58 -30.87 -4.05 14.03
CA PRO A 58 -29.93 -5.03 13.53
C PRO A 58 -29.44 -5.88 14.71
N ASP A 59 -29.89 -7.13 14.75
CA ASP A 59 -29.32 -8.16 15.61
C ASP A 59 -27.81 -8.27 15.32
N THR A 60 -27.02 -7.67 16.21
CA THR A 60 -25.58 -7.83 16.34
C THR A 60 -25.26 -9.24 16.80
N ALA A 61 -25.33 -10.21 15.88
CA ALA A 61 -24.71 -11.51 16.10
C ALA A 61 -23.19 -11.35 16.05
N HIS A 62 -22.60 -11.22 17.24
CA HIS A 62 -21.18 -11.18 17.55
C HIS A 62 -20.38 -12.30 16.84
N PHE A 63 -19.85 -12.02 15.65
CA PHE A 63 -18.75 -12.78 15.06
C PHE A 63 -17.59 -11.80 14.80
N SER A 64 -16.84 -11.47 15.85
CA SER A 64 -15.53 -10.85 15.69
C SER A 64 -14.62 -11.84 14.97
N PHE A 65 -14.10 -11.50 13.78
CA PHE A 65 -13.03 -12.29 13.20
C PHE A 65 -11.81 -12.14 14.10
N ARG A 66 -11.46 -13.22 14.81
CA ARG A 66 -10.19 -13.30 15.51
C ARG A 66 -9.21 -14.02 14.59
N PRO A 67 -8.14 -13.35 14.11
CA PRO A 67 -7.05 -14.06 13.46
C PRO A 67 -6.62 -15.21 14.38
N ARG A 68 -6.45 -16.42 13.84
CA ARG A 68 -6.01 -17.55 14.67
C ARG A 68 -4.68 -17.16 15.33
N PRO A 69 -4.60 -17.09 16.68
CA PRO A 69 -3.33 -16.84 17.33
C PRO A 69 -2.42 -18.00 16.96
N ALA A 70 -1.28 -17.67 16.40
CA ALA A 70 -0.29 -18.67 16.10
C ALA A 70 0.27 -19.16 17.47
N SER A 71 -0.10 -20.38 17.91
CA SER A 71 0.43 -21.06 19.11
C SER A 71 1.96 -20.93 19.30
N ARG A 72 2.47 -20.16 20.26
CA ARG A 72 3.93 -19.96 20.45
C ARG A 72 4.65 -21.30 20.73
N SER A 73 5.09 -22.01 19.70
CA SER A 73 6.20 -22.96 19.80
C SER A 73 7.40 -22.33 19.10
N ARG A 74 8.46 -22.05 19.87
CA ARG A 74 9.74 -21.57 19.35
C ARG A 74 10.42 -22.73 18.61
N SER A 75 9.93 -23.03 17.42
CA SER A 75 10.63 -23.86 16.45
C SER A 75 11.39 -22.90 15.52
N ARG A 76 12.67 -22.66 15.84
CA ARG A 76 13.61 -22.00 14.93
C ARG A 76 13.86 -22.94 13.74
N SER A 77 12.94 -22.99 12.77
CA SER A 77 13.25 -23.61 11.49
C SER A 77 13.99 -22.59 10.63
N ARG A 78 15.30 -22.82 10.45
CA ARG A 78 16.11 -22.09 9.48
C ARG A 78 15.64 -22.49 8.08
N SER A 79 14.70 -21.74 7.51
CA SER A 79 14.41 -21.84 6.08
C SER A 79 15.58 -21.23 5.30
N ARG A 80 16.47 -22.08 4.78
CA ARG A 80 17.41 -21.69 3.73
C ARG A 80 16.62 -21.40 2.45
N GLY A 81 16.42 -20.13 2.13
CA GLY A 81 15.81 -19.66 0.87
C GLY A 81 16.73 -18.69 0.17
N ARG A 82 17.36 -19.15 -0.91
CA ARG A 82 18.23 -18.37 -1.81
C ARG A 82 17.44 -17.31 -2.59
N GLY A 83 18.13 -16.19 -2.84
CA GLY A 83 17.64 -15.05 -3.63
C GLY A 83 17.38 -13.81 -2.77
N ALA A 84 18.29 -13.48 -1.83
CA ALA A 84 18.24 -12.20 -1.14
C ALA A 84 18.49 -11.08 -2.16
N ALA A 85 17.64 -10.06 -2.17
CA ALA A 85 18.01 -8.79 -2.75
C ALA A 85 19.34 -8.33 -2.07
N PRO A 86 20.24 -7.66 -2.79
CA PRO A 86 21.48 -7.21 -2.17
C PRO A 86 21.14 -6.38 -0.93
N ALA A 87 21.82 -6.70 0.17
CA ALA A 87 21.67 -5.99 1.42
C ALA A 87 21.95 -4.50 1.17
N SER A 88 21.09 -3.61 1.67
CA SER A 88 21.40 -2.18 1.68
C SER A 88 22.65 -1.98 2.53
N GLU A 89 23.70 -1.35 1.97
CA GLU A 89 24.99 -1.16 2.65
C GLU A 89 24.97 -0.11 3.78
N GLY A 90 23.79 0.28 4.27
CA GLY A 90 23.59 1.29 5.31
C GLY A 90 23.10 0.72 6.65
N PRO A 91 23.14 1.53 7.73
CA PRO A 91 22.52 1.16 9.00
C PRO A 91 21.02 0.91 8.80
N ILE A 92 20.49 -0.04 9.55
CA ILE A 92 19.08 -0.41 9.45
C ILE A 92 18.24 0.70 10.07
N PRO A 93 17.27 1.25 9.34
CA PRO A 93 16.50 2.38 9.83
C PRO A 93 15.54 1.96 10.95
N GLU A 94 15.34 2.84 11.93
CA GLU A 94 14.45 2.61 13.08
C GLU A 94 12.98 2.96 12.77
N SER A 95 12.80 3.76 11.71
CA SER A 95 11.50 4.24 11.26
C SER A 95 11.38 4.18 9.75
N LEU A 96 10.14 4.21 9.28
CA LEU A 96 9.78 4.17 7.88
C LEU A 96 8.65 5.15 7.61
N GLN A 97 8.85 6.13 6.73
CA GLN A 97 7.75 6.91 6.19
C GLN A 97 6.94 6.06 5.20
N LEU A 98 5.64 5.96 5.41
CA LEU A 98 4.72 5.23 4.54
C LEU A 98 3.79 6.22 3.83
N LEU A 99 3.92 6.30 2.51
CA LEU A 99 3.01 7.04 1.64
C LEU A 99 2.09 6.05 0.92
N THR A 100 0.79 6.33 0.87
CA THR A 100 -0.15 5.62 -0.02
C THR A 100 -0.94 6.59 -0.88
N TRP A 101 -1.14 6.24 -2.16
CA TRP A 101 -1.87 7.10 -3.11
C TRP A 101 -2.42 6.30 -4.31
N ASN A 102 -3.74 6.34 -4.51
CA ASN A 102 -4.36 5.95 -5.78
C ASN A 102 -4.01 7.03 -6.83
N ILE A 103 -3.45 6.63 -7.98
CA ILE A 103 -2.97 7.57 -9.00
C ILE A 103 -3.89 7.69 -10.23
N ASP A 104 -5.10 7.14 -10.15
CA ASP A 104 -6.15 7.11 -11.16
C ASP A 104 -5.68 6.66 -12.56
N ALA A 105 -5.93 5.38 -12.83
CA ALA A 105 -5.54 4.73 -14.09
C ALA A 105 -6.31 5.27 -15.29
N LEU A 106 -7.47 5.89 -15.08
CA LEU A 106 -8.44 6.18 -16.11
C LEU A 106 -8.34 7.62 -16.64
N GLY A 107 -7.76 8.54 -15.87
CA GLY A 107 -7.58 9.90 -16.34
C GLY A 107 -6.49 10.01 -17.42
N GLY A 108 -6.67 10.98 -18.32
CA GLY A 108 -5.78 11.22 -19.47
C GLY A 108 -4.37 11.70 -19.07
N SER A 109 -3.50 11.87 -20.06
CA SER A 109 -2.12 12.38 -19.89
C SER A 109 -1.29 11.63 -18.83
N THR A 110 -1.48 10.30 -18.77
CA THR A 110 -0.93 9.41 -17.73
C THR A 110 0.54 9.67 -17.41
N ARG A 111 1.40 9.79 -18.43
CA ARG A 111 2.84 9.98 -18.21
C ARG A 111 3.17 11.33 -17.58
N GLU A 112 2.51 12.41 -18.00
CA GLU A 112 2.71 13.75 -17.43
C GLU A 112 2.24 13.80 -15.98
N ARG A 113 1.07 13.19 -15.69
CA ARG A 113 0.54 13.08 -14.33
C ARG A 113 1.46 12.31 -13.40
N VAL A 114 1.95 11.16 -13.84
CA VAL A 114 2.89 10.34 -13.05
C VAL A 114 4.19 11.10 -12.80
N ALA A 115 4.75 11.79 -13.80
CA ALA A 115 5.93 12.60 -13.61
C ALA A 115 5.69 13.75 -12.62
N THR A 116 4.55 14.44 -12.75
CA THR A 116 4.13 15.51 -11.81
C THR A 116 4.00 14.98 -10.39
N LEU A 117 3.34 13.82 -10.23
CA LEU A 117 3.14 13.18 -8.95
C LEU A 117 4.47 12.75 -8.31
N LEU A 118 5.37 12.12 -9.06
CA LEU A 118 6.68 11.69 -8.56
C LEU A 118 7.58 12.88 -8.19
N ASN A 119 7.56 13.95 -8.99
CA ASN A 119 8.25 15.20 -8.65
C ASN A 119 7.69 15.82 -7.37
N TYR A 120 6.35 15.81 -7.20
CA TYR A 120 5.73 16.29 -5.98
C TYR A 120 6.12 15.46 -4.76
N ILE A 121 6.10 14.13 -4.88
CA ILE A 121 6.56 13.23 -3.82
C ILE A 121 8.02 13.52 -3.46
N GLN A 122 8.90 13.64 -4.45
CA GLN A 122 10.32 13.91 -4.22
C GLN A 122 10.53 15.26 -3.50
N HIS A 123 10.00 16.35 -4.05
CA HIS A 123 10.38 17.70 -3.63
C HIS A 123 9.55 18.27 -2.49
N HIS A 124 8.29 17.84 -2.36
CA HIS A 124 7.36 18.41 -1.38
C HIS A 124 7.01 17.47 -0.24
N ILE A 125 6.99 16.14 -0.48
CA ILE A 125 6.70 15.17 0.57
C ILE A 125 7.98 14.74 1.29
N PHE A 126 8.99 14.32 0.51
CA PHE A 126 10.27 13.88 1.08
C PHE A 126 11.35 14.97 1.07
N GLU A 127 11.01 16.18 0.64
CA GLU A 127 11.87 17.37 0.67
C GLU A 127 13.28 17.14 0.08
N CYS A 128 13.36 16.26 -0.92
CA CYS A 128 14.61 15.88 -1.56
C CYS A 128 15.00 16.94 -2.60
N ALA A 129 16.27 17.34 -2.58
CA ALA A 129 16.88 18.03 -3.70
C ALA A 129 16.85 17.16 -4.98
N ASP A 130 17.17 17.75 -6.14
CA ASP A 130 17.28 17.01 -7.39
C ASP A 130 18.26 15.84 -7.26
N ARG A 131 17.76 14.62 -7.51
CA ARG A 131 18.50 13.36 -7.34
C ARG A 131 18.93 13.07 -5.90
N GLY A 132 18.41 13.80 -4.91
CA GLY A 132 18.63 13.53 -3.49
C GLY A 132 18.05 12.18 -3.08
N GLN A 133 18.77 11.48 -2.20
CA GLN A 133 18.29 10.24 -1.59
C GLN A 133 17.22 10.57 -0.53
N PRO A 134 16.04 9.93 -0.56
CA PRO A 134 15.03 10.13 0.44
C PRO A 134 15.40 9.48 1.78
N ALA A 135 14.80 9.99 2.85
CA ALA A 135 14.73 9.28 4.12
C ALA A 135 14.11 7.88 3.92
N PRO A 136 14.32 6.94 4.87
CA PRO A 136 13.70 5.62 4.83
C PRO A 136 12.19 5.69 4.57
N CYS A 137 11.76 5.27 3.39
CA CYS A 137 10.36 5.38 3.00
C CYS A 137 9.87 4.21 2.12
N CYS A 138 8.54 4.05 2.10
CA CYS A 138 7.80 3.10 1.30
C CYS A 138 6.60 3.83 0.68
N VAL A 139 6.45 3.76 -0.64
CA VAL A 139 5.39 4.43 -1.41
C VAL A 139 4.49 3.35 -2.03
N LEU A 140 3.21 3.37 -1.69
CA LEU A 140 2.19 2.44 -2.15
C LEU A 140 1.31 3.15 -3.19
N LEU A 141 1.37 2.70 -4.43
CA LEU A 141 0.57 3.24 -5.52
C LEU A 141 -0.51 2.24 -5.94
N GLN A 142 -1.75 2.73 -6.08
CA GLN A 142 -2.88 1.98 -6.62
C GLN A 142 -3.28 2.56 -7.98
N GLU A 143 -3.98 1.77 -8.80
CA GLU A 143 -4.39 2.15 -10.16
C GLU A 143 -3.22 2.57 -11.07
N VAL A 144 -2.11 1.85 -10.98
CA VAL A 144 -1.00 2.06 -11.90
C VAL A 144 -1.31 1.38 -13.21
N ALA A 145 -1.63 2.14 -14.26
CA ALA A 145 -1.76 1.65 -15.62
C ALA A 145 -0.42 1.19 -16.22
N LYS A 146 -0.44 0.45 -17.33
CA LYS A 146 0.79 -0.01 -18.01
C LYS A 146 1.75 1.11 -18.36
N ASP A 147 1.24 2.21 -18.95
CA ASP A 147 2.06 3.36 -19.32
C ASP A 147 2.54 4.16 -18.11
N ALA A 148 1.75 4.15 -17.03
CA ALA A 148 2.16 4.73 -15.74
C ALA A 148 3.34 3.95 -15.14
N LEU A 149 3.29 2.62 -15.16
CA LEU A 149 4.41 1.79 -14.69
C LEU A 149 5.69 2.07 -15.48
N SER A 150 5.60 2.16 -16.81
CA SER A 150 6.74 2.55 -17.64
C SER A 150 7.31 3.91 -17.25
N ALA A 151 6.45 4.92 -17.05
CA ALA A 151 6.87 6.25 -16.61
C ALA A 151 7.53 6.24 -15.21
N ILE A 152 6.99 5.47 -14.26
CA ILE A 152 7.58 5.28 -12.92
C ILE A 152 9.00 4.69 -13.04
N LEU A 153 9.15 3.63 -13.85
CA LEU A 153 10.44 2.94 -14.03
C LEU A 153 11.46 3.77 -14.80
N GLU A 154 11.03 4.73 -15.60
CA GLU A 154 11.91 5.64 -16.33
C GLU A 154 12.33 6.87 -15.50
N HIS A 155 11.55 7.23 -14.48
CA HIS A 155 11.80 8.38 -13.62
C HIS A 155 13.16 8.28 -12.91
N ALA A 156 14.03 9.28 -13.10
CA ALA A 156 15.42 9.22 -12.65
C ALA A 156 15.55 8.98 -11.13
N TRP A 157 14.79 9.74 -10.34
CA TRP A 157 14.79 9.60 -8.88
C TRP A 157 14.31 8.21 -8.42
N VAL A 158 13.32 7.62 -9.09
CA VAL A 158 12.82 6.27 -8.75
C VAL A 158 13.89 5.22 -9.05
N ARG A 159 14.48 5.28 -10.26
CA ARG A 159 15.53 4.35 -10.69
C ARG A 159 16.71 4.32 -9.73
N GLU A 160 17.16 5.51 -9.34
CA GLU A 160 18.32 5.69 -8.50
C GLU A 160 18.05 5.22 -7.07
N HIS A 161 16.91 5.61 -6.48
CA HIS A 161 16.71 5.51 -5.03
C HIS A 161 15.74 4.42 -4.57
N PHE A 162 15.05 3.71 -5.46
CA PHE A 162 14.00 2.76 -5.07
C PHE A 162 14.20 1.33 -5.62
N VAL A 163 13.80 0.37 -4.79
CA VAL A 163 13.40 -0.97 -5.20
C VAL A 163 11.93 -0.92 -5.57
N VAL A 164 11.56 -1.45 -6.74
CA VAL A 164 10.19 -1.37 -7.27
C VAL A 164 9.61 -2.78 -7.41
N ALA A 165 8.35 -2.95 -7.01
CA ALA A 165 7.60 -4.19 -7.21
C ALA A 165 6.14 -3.90 -7.58
N PRO A 166 5.54 -4.58 -8.57
CA PRO A 166 6.21 -5.25 -9.69
C PRO A 166 6.78 -4.23 -10.67
N THR A 167 7.61 -4.69 -11.60
CA THR A 167 8.16 -3.86 -12.68
C THR A 167 7.71 -4.26 -14.07
N LYS A 168 6.73 -5.16 -14.12
CA LYS A 168 6.15 -5.68 -15.35
C LYS A 168 4.64 -5.82 -15.13
N PRO A 169 3.81 -5.27 -16.03
CA PRO A 169 2.36 -5.42 -15.92
C PRO A 169 1.90 -6.89 -15.89
N GLU A 170 2.67 -7.79 -16.51
CA GLU A 170 2.37 -9.22 -16.56
C GLU A 170 2.42 -9.90 -15.19
N HIS A 171 3.02 -9.25 -14.19
CA HIS A 171 3.01 -9.74 -12.81
C HIS A 171 1.67 -9.46 -12.11
N TRP A 172 0.83 -8.55 -12.61
CA TRP A 172 -0.50 -8.35 -12.04
C TRP A 172 -1.41 -9.54 -12.38
N PRO A 173 -2.13 -10.10 -11.38
CA PRO A 173 -3.01 -11.24 -11.62
C PRO A 173 -4.10 -10.93 -12.65
N GLY A 174 -4.35 -11.88 -13.57
CA GLY A 174 -5.50 -11.82 -14.47
C GLY A 174 -5.38 -10.88 -15.67
N ALA A 175 -4.17 -10.45 -16.04
CA ALA A 175 -3.90 -9.60 -17.22
C ALA A 175 -4.74 -8.30 -17.22
N VAL A 176 -4.79 -7.64 -16.06
CA VAL A 176 -5.56 -6.42 -15.83
C VAL A 176 -4.93 -5.18 -16.49
N PRO A 177 -5.73 -4.15 -16.80
CA PRO A 177 -5.21 -2.90 -17.40
C PRO A 177 -4.37 -2.06 -16.44
N PHE A 178 -4.57 -2.22 -15.14
CA PHE A 178 -3.84 -1.53 -14.07
C PHE A 178 -3.73 -2.41 -12.82
N GLY A 179 -2.79 -2.08 -11.94
CA GLY A 179 -2.61 -2.78 -10.67
C GLY A 179 -1.85 -1.96 -9.63
N ASN A 180 -1.36 -2.63 -8.60
CA ASN A 180 -0.64 -1.97 -7.51
C ASN A 180 0.86 -2.00 -7.76
N VAL A 181 1.57 -0.95 -7.33
CA VAL A 181 3.03 -0.84 -7.34
C VAL A 181 3.50 -0.32 -5.99
N THR A 182 4.57 -0.89 -5.47
CA THR A 182 5.23 -0.43 -4.26
C THR A 182 6.67 -0.04 -4.58
N LEU A 183 7.06 1.16 -4.15
CA LEU A 183 8.43 1.66 -4.20
C LEU A 183 8.99 1.64 -2.77
N VAL A 184 10.10 0.96 -2.54
CA VAL A 184 10.80 0.98 -1.25
C VAL A 184 12.14 1.66 -1.43
N ALA A 185 12.44 2.69 -0.63
CA ALA A 185 13.73 3.36 -0.70
C ALA A 185 14.86 2.34 -0.47
N ARG A 186 15.96 2.45 -1.23
CA ARG A 186 17.13 1.56 -1.12
C ARG A 186 17.84 1.66 0.23
N THR A 187 17.54 2.69 1.02
CA THR A 187 17.95 2.85 2.43
C THR A 187 17.26 1.86 3.36
N VAL A 188 16.22 1.15 2.89
CA VAL A 188 15.44 0.17 3.65
C VAL A 188 15.72 -1.23 3.10
N PRO A 189 16.25 -2.17 3.92
CA PRO A 189 16.44 -3.54 3.48
C PRO A 189 15.11 -4.23 3.16
N VAL A 190 14.95 -4.70 1.92
CA VAL A 190 13.76 -5.45 1.47
C VAL A 190 14.02 -6.95 1.62
N ALA A 191 13.24 -7.61 2.47
CA ALA A 191 13.33 -9.05 2.72
C ALA A 191 12.55 -9.89 1.70
N GLY A 192 11.50 -9.33 1.08
CA GLY A 192 10.76 -10.01 0.03
C GLY A 192 9.52 -9.23 -0.43
N ALA A 193 8.98 -9.62 -1.58
CA ALA A 193 7.70 -9.11 -2.07
C ALA A 193 6.89 -10.25 -2.71
N TRP A 194 5.57 -10.15 -2.64
CA TRP A 194 4.65 -11.14 -3.20
C TRP A 194 3.25 -10.55 -3.36
N ILE A 195 2.42 -11.18 -4.20
CA ILE A 195 1.05 -10.73 -4.50
C ILE A 195 0.04 -11.73 -3.94
N LEU A 196 -0.92 -11.25 -3.16
CA LEU A 196 -2.12 -11.99 -2.74
C LEU A 196 -3.25 -11.74 -3.73
N GLU A 197 -3.58 -12.73 -4.57
CA GLU A 197 -4.77 -12.65 -5.41
C GLU A 197 -6.03 -12.94 -4.58
N TYR A 198 -6.97 -11.99 -4.55
CA TYR A 198 -8.24 -12.19 -3.88
C TYR A 198 -9.16 -13.08 -4.73
N GLY A 199 -9.30 -14.35 -4.37
CA GLY A 199 -10.13 -15.30 -5.12
C GLY A 199 -11.62 -14.95 -5.18
N CYS A 200 -12.09 -14.01 -4.35
CA CYS A 200 -13.46 -13.50 -4.38
C CYS A 200 -13.66 -12.27 -5.26
N SER A 201 -12.58 -11.60 -5.69
CA SER A 201 -12.68 -10.34 -6.43
C SER A 201 -13.26 -10.56 -7.82
N VAL A 202 -14.20 -9.69 -8.22
CA VAL A 202 -14.75 -9.66 -9.58
C VAL A 202 -14.06 -8.60 -10.44
N MET A 203 -13.44 -7.59 -9.83
CA MET A 203 -12.60 -6.57 -10.44
C MET A 203 -11.11 -6.92 -10.45
N LYS A 204 -10.76 -8.19 -10.16
CA LYS A 204 -9.38 -8.72 -10.19
C LYS A 204 -8.41 -8.00 -9.24
N ARG A 205 -8.93 -7.58 -8.08
CA ARG A 205 -8.18 -6.94 -7.01
C ARG A 205 -7.20 -7.90 -6.34
N HIS A 206 -6.13 -7.34 -5.80
CA HIS A 206 -5.08 -8.06 -5.11
C HIS A 206 -4.45 -7.18 -4.02
N ALA A 207 -3.74 -7.81 -3.09
CA ALA A 207 -2.78 -7.11 -2.24
C ALA A 207 -1.37 -7.32 -2.79
N LEU A 208 -0.58 -6.26 -2.89
CA LEU A 208 0.86 -6.34 -3.10
C LEU A 208 1.55 -6.20 -1.74
N ILE A 209 2.29 -7.22 -1.32
CA ILE A 209 2.86 -7.31 0.02
C ILE A 209 4.38 -7.26 -0.08
N VAL A 210 4.98 -6.43 0.76
CA VAL A 210 6.43 -6.26 0.86
C VAL A 210 6.84 -6.39 2.33
N ASP A 211 7.91 -7.16 2.55
CA ASP A 211 8.57 -7.30 3.84
C ASP A 211 9.82 -6.42 3.84
N VAL A 212 9.93 -5.53 4.82
CA VAL A 212 11.09 -4.67 5.05
C VAL A 212 11.68 -4.91 6.44
N ARG A 213 12.93 -4.49 6.64
CA ARG A 213 13.64 -4.63 7.92
C ARG A 213 13.81 -3.26 8.58
N LEU A 214 13.37 -3.15 9.83
CA LEU A 214 13.61 -1.99 10.68
C LEU A 214 14.36 -2.41 11.96
N GLY A 215 15.12 -1.48 12.55
CA GLY A 215 15.74 -1.63 13.85
C GLY A 215 14.87 -1.02 14.95
N THR A 216 15.21 -1.30 16.21
CA THR A 216 14.54 -0.77 17.41
C THR A 216 15.32 0.38 18.07
N GLY A 217 16.40 0.85 17.45
CA GLY A 217 17.33 1.85 17.99
C GLY A 217 18.26 1.36 19.10
N THR A 218 18.08 0.12 19.55
CA THR A 218 19.01 -0.55 20.47
C THR A 218 19.88 -1.54 19.69
N ALA A 219 21.20 -1.46 19.84
CA ALA A 219 22.13 -2.40 19.21
C ALA A 219 21.90 -3.87 19.65
N ALA A 220 21.15 -4.08 20.74
CA ALA A 220 20.90 -5.38 21.35
C ALA A 220 19.71 -6.15 20.74
N ASP A 221 18.68 -5.47 20.22
CA ASP A 221 17.39 -6.12 19.93
C ASP A 221 17.19 -6.58 18.49
N GLY A 222 18.17 -6.34 17.63
CA GLY A 222 18.24 -6.89 16.29
C GLY A 222 17.16 -6.39 15.33
N GLU A 223 17.21 -6.89 14.10
CA GLU A 223 16.30 -6.46 13.03
C GLU A 223 14.89 -7.07 13.22
N ARG A 224 13.87 -6.25 12.98
CA ARG A 224 12.46 -6.63 12.99
C ARG A 224 11.90 -6.61 11.56
N THR A 225 11.02 -7.55 11.26
CA THR A 225 10.33 -7.66 9.97
C THR A 225 9.02 -6.90 10.02
N VAL A 226 8.94 -5.83 9.24
CA VAL A 226 7.70 -5.08 9.03
C VAL A 226 7.10 -5.50 7.70
N ARG A 227 5.86 -6.00 7.73
CA ARG A 227 5.11 -6.38 6.54
C ARG A 227 4.10 -5.30 6.19
N VAL A 228 4.21 -4.78 4.97
CA VAL A 228 3.34 -3.74 4.44
C VAL A 228 2.54 -4.31 3.27
N ALA A 229 1.21 -4.19 3.34
CA ALA A 229 0.29 -4.56 2.28
C ALA A 229 -0.26 -3.32 1.58
N ASN A 230 0.01 -3.18 0.28
CA ASN A 230 -0.61 -2.23 -0.63
C ASN A 230 -1.87 -2.85 -1.23
N VAL A 231 -3.04 -2.31 -0.87
CA VAL A 231 -4.34 -2.82 -1.33
C VAL A 231 -5.08 -1.81 -2.19
N HIS A 232 -5.85 -2.33 -3.15
CA HIS A 232 -6.93 -1.58 -3.79
C HIS A 232 -8.17 -2.46 -3.78
N LEU A 233 -9.04 -2.28 -2.78
CA LEU A 233 -10.19 -3.16 -2.55
C LEU A 233 -11.30 -2.95 -3.58
N GLU A 234 -12.32 -3.80 -3.57
CA GLU A 234 -13.41 -3.75 -4.55
C GLU A 234 -14.14 -2.39 -4.54
N SER A 235 -14.23 -1.75 -5.70
CA SER A 235 -14.78 -0.40 -5.83
C SER A 235 -16.31 -0.36 -5.84
N LEU A 236 -16.84 0.85 -5.65
CA LEU A 236 -18.26 1.18 -5.67
C LEU A 236 -19.07 0.45 -4.58
N ALA A 237 -20.35 0.80 -4.46
CA ALA A 237 -21.27 0.11 -3.55
C ALA A 237 -21.44 -1.38 -3.89
N LEU A 238 -21.31 -1.74 -5.18
CA LEU A 238 -21.36 -3.14 -5.62
C LEU A 238 -20.20 -3.97 -5.06
N GLY A 239 -19.07 -3.34 -4.74
CA GLY A 239 -17.91 -3.97 -4.11
C GLY A 239 -18.07 -4.28 -2.62
N ALA A 240 -19.05 -3.67 -1.94
CA ALA A 240 -19.23 -3.78 -0.48
C ALA A 240 -19.29 -5.22 0.05
N PRO A 241 -19.97 -6.18 -0.61
CA PRO A 241 -19.99 -7.56 -0.13
C PRO A 241 -18.63 -8.28 -0.20
N TYR A 242 -17.67 -7.77 -0.97
CA TYR A 242 -16.37 -8.39 -1.24
C TYR A 242 -15.26 -7.84 -0.33
N ARG A 243 -15.28 -6.53 -0.05
CA ARG A 243 -14.27 -5.83 0.77
C ARG A 243 -13.97 -6.49 2.13
N PRO A 244 -14.97 -6.96 2.93
CA PRO A 244 -14.68 -7.64 4.19
C PRO A 244 -13.78 -8.87 4.01
N TRP A 245 -14.04 -9.68 2.97
CA TRP A 245 -13.28 -10.91 2.73
C TRP A 245 -11.87 -10.62 2.20
N GLN A 246 -11.73 -9.60 1.37
CA GLN A 246 -10.43 -9.12 0.87
C GLN A 246 -9.56 -8.62 2.02
N LEU A 247 -10.12 -7.78 2.89
CA LEU A 247 -9.40 -7.26 4.05
C LEU A 247 -9.05 -8.39 5.03
N ARG A 248 -9.96 -9.33 5.28
CA ARG A 248 -9.69 -10.52 6.09
C ARG A 248 -8.54 -11.37 5.53
N ASP A 249 -8.57 -11.67 4.24
CA ASP A 249 -7.49 -12.45 3.60
C ASP A 249 -6.15 -11.71 3.69
N THR A 250 -6.16 -10.38 3.64
CA THR A 250 -4.99 -9.53 3.88
C THR A 250 -4.50 -9.64 5.33
N VAL A 251 -5.40 -9.56 6.32
CA VAL A 251 -5.05 -9.72 7.73
C VAL A 251 -4.42 -11.08 8.02
N GLU A 252 -4.94 -12.16 7.43
CA GLU A 252 -4.32 -13.48 7.58
C GLU A 252 -2.88 -13.53 7.03
N ALA A 253 -2.58 -12.72 6.01
CA ALA A 253 -1.23 -12.59 5.49
C ALA A 253 -0.32 -11.73 6.39
N LEU A 254 -0.88 -10.72 7.07
CA LEU A 254 -0.16 -9.87 8.02
C LEU A 254 0.15 -10.60 9.34
N ALA A 255 -0.77 -11.42 9.85
CA ALA A 255 -0.70 -12.04 11.18
C ALA A 255 0.22 -13.28 11.26
N ARG A 256 1.28 -13.34 10.45
CA ARG A 256 2.22 -14.47 10.46
C ARG A 256 3.23 -14.37 11.60
N ARG A 257 3.71 -15.52 12.08
CA ARG A 257 4.64 -15.63 13.23
C ARG A 257 5.99 -14.97 13.03
N ASP A 258 6.45 -14.97 11.78
CA ASP A 258 7.75 -14.47 11.36
C ASP A 258 7.73 -12.95 11.09
N ILE A 259 6.60 -12.29 11.39
CA ILE A 259 6.36 -10.87 11.15
C ILE A 259 6.17 -10.18 12.50
N ASP A 260 6.92 -9.10 12.70
CA ASP A 260 6.95 -8.34 13.94
C ASP A 260 5.96 -7.17 13.91
N ALA A 261 5.69 -6.60 12.74
CA ALA A 261 4.67 -5.57 12.55
C ALA A 261 3.90 -5.78 11.23
N GLY A 262 2.58 -5.66 11.27
CA GLY A 262 1.70 -5.85 10.11
C GLY A 262 0.86 -4.61 9.81
N ILE A 263 1.06 -4.02 8.64
CA ILE A 263 0.38 -2.80 8.18
C ILE A 263 -0.29 -3.06 6.83
N VAL A 264 -1.49 -2.52 6.63
CA VAL A 264 -2.17 -2.46 5.34
C VAL A 264 -2.59 -1.02 5.06
N ALA A 265 -2.26 -0.55 3.87
CA ALA A 265 -2.63 0.79 3.42
C ALA A 265 -2.96 0.79 1.92
N GLY A 266 -3.75 1.77 1.51
CA GLY A 266 -4.24 1.87 0.14
C GLY A 266 -5.68 2.34 0.05
N ASP A 267 -6.19 2.33 -1.16
CA ASP A 267 -7.58 2.61 -1.47
C ASP A 267 -8.46 1.43 -1.03
N MET A 268 -9.13 1.60 0.10
CA MET A 268 -10.04 0.60 0.64
C MET A 268 -11.45 0.71 0.08
N ASN A 269 -11.73 1.72 -0.76
CA ASN A 269 -13.06 2.01 -1.29
C ASN A 269 -14.13 1.98 -0.19
N ALA A 270 -13.84 2.62 0.95
CA ALA A 270 -14.73 2.67 2.11
C ALA A 270 -15.92 3.62 1.86
N VAL A 271 -16.85 3.17 1.02
CA VAL A 271 -17.97 3.97 0.48
C VAL A 271 -19.29 3.74 1.21
N THR A 272 -19.42 2.68 2.02
CA THR A 272 -20.65 2.39 2.78
C THR A 272 -20.40 2.46 4.29
N VAL A 273 -21.49 2.62 5.05
CA VAL A 273 -21.43 2.63 6.52
C VAL A 273 -20.83 1.34 7.10
N GLN A 274 -20.98 0.20 6.42
CA GLN A 274 -20.38 -1.06 6.83
C GLN A 274 -18.86 -1.04 6.70
N ASP A 275 -18.32 -0.25 5.76
CA ASP A 275 -16.87 -0.14 5.56
C ASP A 275 -16.17 0.54 6.73
N ALA A 276 -16.86 1.46 7.42
CA ALA A 276 -16.35 2.11 8.62
C ALA A 276 -16.06 1.10 9.75
N ALA A 277 -16.82 0.02 9.83
CA ALA A 277 -16.65 -1.03 10.85
C ALA A 277 -15.64 -2.12 10.45
N LEU A 278 -15.15 -2.15 9.20
CA LEU A 278 -14.27 -3.21 8.71
C LEU A 278 -12.93 -3.32 9.45
N PRO A 279 -12.24 -2.23 9.83
CA PRO A 279 -11.02 -2.33 10.61
C PRO A 279 -11.25 -3.10 11.91
N ALA A 280 -12.24 -2.66 12.71
CA ALA A 280 -12.59 -3.31 13.97
C ALA A 280 -13.04 -4.77 13.77
N TRP A 281 -13.86 -5.06 12.75
CA TRP A 281 -14.31 -6.42 12.45
C TRP A 281 -13.15 -7.38 12.12
N THR A 282 -12.10 -6.89 11.46
CA THR A 282 -10.91 -7.66 11.12
C THR A 282 -9.81 -7.66 12.19
N GLY A 283 -10.01 -6.95 13.30
CA GLY A 283 -9.01 -6.79 14.36
C GLY A 283 -7.88 -5.82 14.02
N LEU A 284 -8.06 -4.99 12.98
CA LEU A 284 -7.16 -3.91 12.65
C LEU A 284 -7.54 -2.64 13.43
N VAL A 285 -6.54 -1.80 13.67
CA VAL A 285 -6.71 -0.44 14.18
C VAL A 285 -6.50 0.54 13.04
N ASP A 286 -7.37 1.53 12.92
CA ASP A 286 -7.20 2.66 12.00
C ASP A 286 -6.20 3.66 12.59
N ALA A 287 -5.18 4.03 11.81
CA ALA A 287 -4.20 5.02 12.24
C ALA A 287 -4.81 6.42 12.31
N TRP A 288 -5.89 6.68 11.57
CA TRP A 288 -6.64 7.92 11.69
C TRP A 288 -7.34 8.02 13.06
N LYS A 289 -7.10 9.12 13.77
CA LYS A 289 -7.70 9.42 15.08
C LYS A 289 -8.42 10.78 15.13
N GLY A 290 -8.51 11.48 14.00
CA GLY A 290 -9.14 12.80 13.92
C GLY A 290 -10.66 12.74 13.90
N ALA A 291 -11.29 13.92 13.96
CA ALA A 291 -12.74 14.06 13.84
C ALA A 291 -13.24 13.65 12.44
N GLU A 292 -14.52 13.28 12.36
CA GLU A 292 -15.23 13.02 11.10
C GLU A 292 -15.88 14.32 10.62
N ASP A 293 -15.07 15.31 10.27
CA ASP A 293 -15.50 16.66 9.85
C ASP A 293 -15.28 16.95 8.36
N GLY A 294 -14.89 15.93 7.58
CA GLY A 294 -14.51 16.00 6.18
C GLY A 294 -13.02 16.30 5.96
N GLY A 295 -12.27 16.69 7.00
CA GLY A 295 -10.81 16.85 6.95
C GLY A 295 -10.06 15.54 6.68
N GLU A 296 -10.70 14.41 6.96
CA GLU A 296 -10.21 13.06 6.78
C GLU A 296 -10.45 12.49 5.37
N ASN A 297 -11.30 13.14 4.57
CA ASN A 297 -11.66 12.66 3.25
C ASN A 297 -10.44 12.67 2.31
N THR A 298 -10.30 11.59 1.55
CA THR A 298 -9.18 11.39 0.62
C THR A 298 -9.62 11.44 -0.83
N TRP A 299 -10.93 11.51 -1.10
CA TRP A 299 -11.47 11.51 -2.45
C TRP A 299 -12.69 12.43 -2.59
N GLY A 300 -12.95 12.88 -3.83
CA GLY A 300 -14.18 13.56 -4.23
C GLY A 300 -14.06 15.07 -4.41
N TYR A 301 -12.84 15.61 -4.42
CA TYR A 301 -12.58 17.06 -4.52
C TYR A 301 -11.81 17.49 -5.77
N GLN A 302 -11.04 16.61 -6.43
CA GLN A 302 -10.09 16.99 -7.48
C GLN A 302 -10.16 16.15 -8.78
N PRO A 303 -11.26 16.20 -9.54
CA PRO A 303 -12.31 17.21 -9.48
C PRO A 303 -13.45 16.83 -8.52
N PRO A 304 -14.31 17.80 -8.14
CA PRO A 304 -15.52 17.48 -7.40
C PRO A 304 -16.37 16.47 -8.15
N SER A 305 -16.70 15.36 -7.49
CA SER A 305 -17.61 14.36 -8.07
C SER A 305 -19.04 14.89 -8.09
N ARG A 306 -19.75 14.64 -9.19
CA ARG A 306 -21.19 14.93 -9.32
C ARG A 306 -22.08 13.76 -8.94
N GLU A 307 -21.50 12.56 -8.88
CA GLU A 307 -22.24 11.30 -8.70
C GLU A 307 -22.12 10.77 -7.27
N PHE A 308 -20.99 11.02 -6.62
CA PHE A 308 -20.67 10.49 -5.29
C PHE A 308 -20.25 11.63 -4.36
N LEU A 309 -20.64 11.52 -3.10
CA LEU A 309 -20.16 12.45 -2.07
C LEU A 309 -18.67 12.21 -1.79
N PRO A 310 -17.92 13.24 -1.38
CA PRO A 310 -16.56 13.07 -0.90
C PRO A 310 -16.49 12.08 0.26
N GLY A 311 -15.38 11.36 0.37
CA GLY A 311 -15.21 10.31 1.37
C GLY A 311 -13.76 9.95 1.65
N ARG A 312 -13.54 9.28 2.78
CA ARG A 312 -12.25 8.69 3.17
C ARG A 312 -12.11 7.26 2.65
N LEU A 313 -11.76 7.16 1.37
CA LEU A 313 -11.59 5.87 0.69
C LEU A 313 -10.26 5.21 1.06
N ASP A 314 -9.22 6.03 1.21
CA ASP A 314 -7.87 5.60 1.51
C ASP A 314 -7.65 5.54 3.02
N LYS A 315 -6.98 4.50 3.48
CA LYS A 315 -6.72 4.28 4.91
C LYS A 315 -5.32 3.73 5.16
N VAL A 316 -4.83 3.95 6.37
CA VAL A 316 -3.69 3.22 6.93
C VAL A 316 -4.18 2.46 8.14
N LEU A 317 -4.15 1.13 8.09
CA LEU A 317 -4.57 0.25 9.17
C LEU A 317 -3.42 -0.66 9.59
N TYR A 318 -3.42 -1.10 10.84
CA TYR A 318 -2.37 -1.97 11.36
C TYR A 318 -2.89 -2.99 12.37
N LEU A 319 -2.14 -4.08 12.52
CA LEU A 319 -2.41 -5.09 13.55
C LEU A 319 -1.77 -4.64 14.87
N PRO A 320 -2.56 -4.33 15.91
CA PRO A 320 -2.01 -3.92 17.19
C PRO A 320 -1.32 -5.11 17.88
N ASN A 321 -0.07 -4.93 18.28
CA ASN A 321 0.66 -5.92 19.09
C ASN A 321 1.58 -5.30 20.16
N GLY A 322 1.69 -3.96 20.21
CA GLY A 322 2.51 -3.23 21.19
C GLY A 322 4.00 -3.18 20.86
N GLU A 323 4.42 -3.66 19.69
CA GLU A 323 5.84 -3.72 19.29
C GLU A 323 6.24 -2.56 18.35
N PHE A 324 5.26 -1.79 17.86
CA PHE A 324 5.47 -0.68 16.95
C PHE A 324 4.35 0.35 17.06
N GLU A 325 4.63 1.55 16.57
CA GLU A 325 3.68 2.65 16.48
C GLU A 325 3.49 3.07 15.02
N VAL A 326 2.30 3.60 14.74
CA VAL A 326 1.93 4.23 13.48
C VAL A 326 1.35 5.60 13.80
N ASP A 327 1.96 6.64 13.24
CA ASP A 327 1.49 8.01 13.43
C ASP A 327 0.11 8.22 12.77
N VAL A 328 -0.61 9.23 13.25
CA VAL A 328 -1.83 9.68 12.57
C VAL A 328 -1.45 10.15 11.17
N PRO A 329 -2.06 9.60 10.10
CA PRO A 329 -1.68 9.94 8.74
C PRO A 329 -2.10 11.36 8.40
N GLU A 330 -1.22 12.06 7.69
CA GLU A 330 -1.47 13.37 7.11
C GLU A 330 -1.89 13.23 5.65
N ARG A 331 -2.79 14.11 5.23
CA ARG A 331 -3.26 14.18 3.85
C ARG A 331 -2.29 14.98 3.00
N VAL A 332 -1.87 14.42 1.86
CA VAL A 332 -0.92 15.04 0.93
C VAL A 332 -1.50 15.08 -0.49
N GLY A 333 -0.88 15.84 -1.38
CA GLY A 333 -1.29 15.84 -2.79
C GLY A 333 -2.54 16.67 -3.10
N VAL A 334 -3.02 17.45 -2.12
CA VAL A 334 -4.11 18.40 -2.29
C VAL A 334 -3.64 19.49 -3.26
N GLY A 335 -4.40 19.72 -4.33
CA GLY A 335 -4.09 20.84 -5.21
C GLY A 335 -3.08 20.51 -6.32
N VAL A 336 -2.53 19.29 -6.38
CA VAL A 336 -1.44 18.96 -7.30
C VAL A 336 -1.95 18.80 -8.73
N LYS A 337 -1.42 19.62 -9.63
CA LYS A 337 -1.78 19.64 -11.06
C LYS A 337 -0.55 19.53 -11.94
N THR A 338 -0.74 18.93 -13.11
CA THR A 338 0.21 18.97 -14.21
C THR A 338 0.37 20.39 -14.75
N SER A 339 1.38 20.61 -15.60
CA SER A 339 1.58 21.89 -16.28
C SER A 339 0.38 22.27 -17.16
N GLY A 340 -0.30 21.28 -17.74
CA GLY A 340 -1.54 21.45 -18.48
C GLY A 340 -2.80 21.67 -17.62
N GLY A 341 -2.67 21.77 -16.29
CA GLY A 341 -3.78 22.07 -15.37
C GLY A 341 -4.66 20.88 -15.01
N GLN A 342 -4.33 19.67 -15.44
CA GLN A 342 -5.01 18.44 -15.05
C GLN A 342 -4.56 18.02 -13.65
N TRP A 343 -5.47 17.51 -12.81
CA TRP A 343 -5.09 16.94 -11.51
C TRP A 343 -4.15 15.74 -11.68
N ALA A 344 -3.15 15.64 -10.81
CA ALA A 344 -2.22 14.52 -10.82
C ALA A 344 -2.90 13.19 -10.43
N SER A 345 -3.89 13.27 -9.53
CA SER A 345 -4.81 12.20 -9.15
C SER A 345 -6.14 12.82 -8.73
N ASP A 346 -7.24 12.07 -8.83
CA ASP A 346 -8.53 12.42 -8.22
C ASP A 346 -8.58 12.09 -6.72
N HIS A 347 -7.63 11.30 -6.23
CA HIS A 347 -7.38 11.07 -4.81
C HIS A 347 -6.34 12.03 -4.25
N PHE A 348 -6.44 12.28 -2.95
CA PHE A 348 -5.35 12.74 -2.10
C PHE A 348 -4.55 11.53 -1.58
N GLY A 349 -3.26 11.71 -1.31
CA GLY A 349 -2.43 10.70 -0.68
C GLY A 349 -2.51 10.76 0.84
N LEU A 350 -2.04 9.71 1.51
CA LEU A 350 -1.82 9.67 2.96
C LEU A 350 -0.36 9.36 3.28
N LEU A 351 0.26 10.20 4.12
CA LEU A 351 1.61 10.03 4.64
C LEU A 351 1.57 9.73 6.14
N THR A 352 2.28 8.72 6.60
CA THR A 352 2.49 8.45 8.03
C THR A 352 3.91 7.99 8.29
N THR A 353 4.29 7.83 9.55
CA THR A 353 5.54 7.19 9.97
C THR A 353 5.25 5.96 10.81
N ILE A 354 5.98 4.88 10.52
CA ILE A 354 6.00 3.64 11.30
C ILE A 354 7.31 3.60 12.09
N ARG A 355 7.26 3.28 13.38
CA ARG A 355 8.46 3.13 14.24
C ARG A 355 8.39 1.84 15.03
N MET A 356 9.50 1.10 15.08
CA MET A 356 9.60 -0.03 15.99
C MET A 356 9.87 0.50 17.41
N LEU A 357 9.23 -0.13 18.40
CA LEU A 357 9.50 0.15 19.80
C LEU A 357 10.65 -0.73 20.31
N ALA A 358 11.39 -0.22 21.29
CA ALA A 358 12.50 -0.90 21.94
C ALA A 358 12.03 -1.97 22.93
#